data_AF-C7N0U5-F1
#
_entry.id   AF-C7N0U5-F1
#
_cell.length_a   1.000
_cell.length_b   1.000
_cell.length_c   1.000
_cell.angle_alpha   90.00
_cell.angle_beta   90.00
_cell.angle_gamma   90.00
#
_symmetry.space_group_name_H-M   'P 1'
#
loop_
_entity.id
_entity.type
_entity.pdbx_description
1 polymer ?
#
loop_
_entity_poly.entity_id
_entity_poly.type
_entity_poly.pdbx_seq_one_letter_code
_entity_poly.pdbx_strand_id
1 'polypeptide(L)'
;MSKETEAFDGAEETRADQMPYRFDVSRWAPYVVKAAIALGVIYLVAKAVPKATPLAAGLCWAVLSAVVAIGIAYPYVIRKLINRHEYEPGGRLSQLNDGRIVRLTISFVAAAVLVAGLLFEITKWGAAEWAISVLAIPVFLGCYLLVWRILKKEIREQFRIARAIQVARIATAALLCILYIAVLALAPADTFANATEAFLASANPFEGSPSTLLCEGGKLAALVNGVFAYMMSAVAQASFKAYIVWKVLIAASTFYSISAVMGLCALEASEVRSEFTSIDRITDKNAPLVKRFVGVALLLPLCLTALFVAADGKAAQVAQTQEYTAVDQYIRNQVGLTVCVIDGKTYDYDAVQDFLKRLDADSLSLSEEAAAELTPLINEAFDQRIDNVDVYLDWYYSLEADYECLGHLVDSTVEDFMADQLEASLSEGVDDTLLNERVAYWAEQAEALEAAAHEELAAYEVDVPEWLIQTKQDIDMEAFNTSFNRTERLEDMGVRLTAAGVSAVVINHVVAKKLVSKLSKKLAAKLGISSAERIASLGFTAAGPLGVVVKIGADVATTVVLDSVFLTLDEKLHRDEYKQEIIAGIEDQRAEMLALVGGTA
;
A
#
# COMPACT_ATOMS: atom_id res chain seq x y z
N MET A 1 -11.31 -111.51 23.13
CA MET A 1 -9.99 -110.93 22.78
C MET A 1 -10.29 -109.51 22.30
N SER A 2 -9.74 -108.42 22.89
CA SER A 2 -8.30 -108.10 23.06
C SER A 2 -7.66 -107.92 21.68
N LYS A 3 -7.16 -106.77 21.21
CA LYS A 3 -6.95 -105.39 21.73
C LYS A 3 -7.40 -104.39 20.63
N GLU A 4 -7.69 -103.08 20.78
CA GLU A 4 -7.84 -102.08 21.88
C GLU A 4 -8.75 -100.93 21.28
N THR A 5 -9.21 -99.81 21.86
CA THR A 5 -8.95 -98.97 23.06
C THR A 5 -7.73 -98.01 23.02
N GLU A 6 -7.87 -96.81 23.61
CA GLU A 6 -6.96 -95.65 23.55
C GLU A 6 -6.74 -95.07 22.12
N ALA A 7 -6.69 -93.75 21.88
CA ALA A 7 -6.89 -92.59 22.75
C ALA A 7 -8.05 -91.71 22.24
N PHE A 8 -8.97 -91.35 23.14
CA PHE A 8 -9.96 -90.27 22.95
C PHE A 8 -9.58 -89.14 23.89
N ASP A 9 -8.46 -88.48 23.59
CA ASP A 9 -7.90 -87.37 24.38
C ASP A 9 -7.15 -86.39 23.44
N GLY A 10 -6.97 -85.15 23.87
CA GLY A 10 -6.42 -84.05 23.05
C GLY A 10 -7.47 -83.23 22.29
N ALA A 11 -8.76 -83.40 22.58
CA ALA A 11 -9.86 -82.66 21.95
C ALA A 11 -10.10 -81.24 22.53
N GLU A 12 -9.19 -80.70 23.35
CA GLU A 12 -9.40 -79.43 24.05
C GLU A 12 -8.20 -78.44 24.03
N GLU A 13 -7.06 -78.76 23.38
CA GLU A 13 -5.88 -77.87 23.34
C GLU A 13 -5.48 -77.42 21.92
N THR A 14 -6.31 -76.56 21.31
CA THR A 14 -5.87 -75.60 20.26
C THR A 14 -6.85 -74.43 20.04
N ARG A 15 -7.87 -74.26 20.88
CA ARG A 15 -8.89 -73.20 20.76
C ARG A 15 -8.42 -71.84 21.31
N ALA A 16 -7.12 -71.59 21.28
CA ALA A 16 -6.44 -70.51 22.01
C ALA A 16 -5.68 -69.50 21.12
N ASP A 17 -5.72 -69.64 19.79
CA ASP A 17 -4.98 -68.78 18.85
C ASP A 17 -5.88 -68.01 17.86
N GLN A 18 -7.09 -67.62 18.32
CA GLN A 18 -7.99 -66.74 17.56
C GLN A 18 -8.14 -65.36 18.22
N MET A 19 -7.32 -64.41 17.72
CA MET A 19 -7.40 -62.96 17.98
C MET A 19 -6.90 -62.49 19.37
N PRO A 20 -6.39 -61.25 19.51
CA PRO A 20 -6.57 -60.10 18.62
C PRO A 20 -5.36 -59.66 17.79
N TYR A 21 -5.68 -59.06 16.64
CA TYR A 21 -4.79 -58.20 15.86
C TYR A 21 -4.42 -56.96 16.70
N ARG A 22 -3.35 -57.05 17.49
CA ARG A 22 -2.79 -55.90 18.22
C ARG A 22 -2.42 -54.80 17.23
N PHE A 23 -2.48 -53.55 17.68
CA PHE A 23 -1.92 -52.42 16.96
C PHE A 23 -0.39 -52.59 16.97
N ASP A 24 0.16 -53.20 15.92
CA ASP A 24 1.58 -53.53 15.88
C ASP A 24 2.42 -52.26 15.67
N VAL A 25 2.89 -51.71 16.78
CA VAL A 25 3.67 -50.47 16.83
C VAL A 25 4.94 -50.58 15.98
N SER A 26 5.51 -51.78 15.85
CA SER A 26 6.70 -52.03 15.01
C SER A 26 6.45 -51.73 13.53
N ARG A 27 5.22 -51.92 13.04
CA ARG A 27 4.83 -51.67 11.64
C ARG A 27 4.43 -50.23 11.38
N TRP A 28 3.90 -49.53 12.39
CA TRP A 28 3.40 -48.15 12.23
C TRP A 28 4.38 -47.05 12.65
N ALA A 29 5.33 -47.32 13.55
CA ALA A 29 6.45 -46.41 13.82
C ALA A 29 7.22 -46.00 12.55
N PRO A 30 7.65 -46.91 11.65
CA PRO A 30 8.32 -46.51 10.42
C PRO A 30 7.41 -45.77 9.43
N TYR A 31 6.08 -45.94 9.48
CA TYR A 31 5.16 -45.10 8.71
C TYR A 31 5.20 -43.64 9.20
N VAL A 32 5.03 -43.42 10.51
CA VAL A 32 5.02 -42.07 11.11
C VAL A 32 6.35 -41.37 10.86
N VAL A 33 7.48 -42.07 11.02
CA VAL A 33 8.81 -41.52 10.73
C VAL A 33 8.97 -41.15 9.25
N LYS A 34 8.59 -42.03 8.30
CA LYS A 34 8.60 -41.69 6.86
C LYS A 34 7.72 -40.48 6.54
N ALA A 35 6.51 -40.42 7.10
CA ALA A 35 5.54 -39.36 6.86
C ALA A 35 6.01 -38.01 7.40
N ALA A 36 6.59 -37.98 8.61
CA ALA A 36 7.19 -36.79 9.19
C ALA A 36 8.41 -36.31 8.40
N ILE A 37 9.29 -37.23 7.96
CA ILE A 37 10.43 -36.89 7.08
C ILE A 37 9.94 -36.35 5.73
N ALA A 38 8.94 -36.99 5.10
CA ALA A 38 8.41 -36.54 3.81
C ALA A 38 7.78 -35.13 3.90
N LEU A 39 6.99 -34.86 4.96
CA LEU A 39 6.42 -33.54 5.19
C LEU A 39 7.49 -32.50 5.53
N GLY A 40 8.50 -32.86 6.33
CA GLY A 40 9.65 -32.00 6.63
C GLY A 40 10.48 -31.67 5.38
N VAL A 41 10.66 -32.61 4.46
CA VAL A 41 11.28 -32.35 3.14
C VAL A 41 10.42 -31.41 2.30
N ILE A 42 9.10 -31.59 2.26
CA ILE A 42 8.19 -30.67 1.55
C ILE A 42 8.24 -29.26 2.14
N TYR A 43 8.33 -29.12 3.47
CA TYR A 43 8.51 -27.84 4.16
C TYR A 43 9.85 -27.17 3.83
N LEU A 44 10.95 -27.92 3.86
CA LEU A 44 12.27 -27.42 3.48
C LEU A 44 12.31 -26.99 2.00
N VAL A 45 11.68 -27.77 1.11
CA VAL A 45 11.50 -27.43 -0.31
C VAL A 45 10.70 -26.13 -0.46
N ALA A 46 9.60 -25.96 0.28
CA ALA A 46 8.80 -24.73 0.28
C ALA A 46 9.57 -23.47 0.70
N LYS A 47 10.62 -23.60 1.52
CA LYS A 47 11.50 -22.48 1.91
C LYS A 47 12.77 -22.35 1.05
N ALA A 48 13.17 -23.40 0.35
CA ALA A 48 14.40 -23.44 -0.45
C ALA A 48 14.21 -23.15 -1.94
N VAL A 49 13.12 -23.63 -2.58
CA VAL A 49 12.92 -23.51 -4.03
C VAL A 49 12.85 -22.05 -4.51
N PRO A 50 12.23 -21.08 -3.80
CA PRO A 50 12.39 -19.64 -4.06
C PRO A 50 13.83 -19.19 -4.36
N LYS A 51 14.80 -19.71 -3.59
CA LYS A 51 16.22 -19.31 -3.64
C LYS A 51 17.09 -20.33 -4.39
N ALA A 52 16.49 -21.29 -5.07
CA ALA A 52 17.21 -22.36 -5.76
C ALA A 52 17.75 -21.90 -7.11
N THR A 53 18.92 -22.42 -7.50
CA THR A 53 19.41 -22.33 -8.88
C THR A 53 18.53 -23.18 -9.81
N PRO A 54 18.51 -22.93 -11.13
CA PRO A 54 17.67 -23.68 -12.08
C PRO A 54 17.87 -25.20 -12.00
N LEU A 55 19.11 -25.64 -11.80
CA LEU A 55 19.45 -27.06 -11.63
C LEU A 55 18.92 -27.62 -10.30
N ALA A 56 19.00 -26.87 -9.19
CA ALA A 56 18.47 -27.30 -7.91
C ALA A 56 16.93 -27.33 -7.90
N ALA A 57 16.27 -26.34 -8.50
CA ALA A 57 14.82 -26.30 -8.69
C ALA A 57 14.32 -27.48 -9.55
N GLY A 58 14.94 -27.70 -10.72
CA GLY A 58 14.62 -28.81 -11.61
C GLY A 58 14.81 -30.18 -10.95
N LEU A 59 15.87 -30.37 -10.17
CA LEU A 59 16.09 -31.59 -9.39
C LEU A 59 15.02 -31.79 -8.31
N CYS A 60 14.68 -30.76 -7.53
CA CYS A 60 13.65 -30.84 -6.50
C CYS A 60 12.28 -31.22 -7.10
N TRP A 61 11.89 -30.57 -8.19
CA TRP A 61 10.67 -30.89 -8.93
C TRP A 61 10.69 -32.35 -9.44
N ALA A 62 11.77 -32.76 -10.09
CA ALA A 62 11.91 -34.09 -10.68
C ALA A 62 11.94 -35.22 -9.64
N VAL A 63 12.61 -35.04 -8.51
CA VAL A 63 12.66 -36.02 -7.41
C VAL A 63 11.29 -36.17 -6.75
N LEU A 64 10.62 -35.07 -6.40
CA LEU A 64 9.27 -35.12 -5.84
C LEU A 64 8.26 -35.73 -6.83
N SER A 65 8.38 -35.42 -8.11
CA SER A 65 7.58 -36.04 -9.18
C SER A 65 7.81 -37.55 -9.26
N ALA A 66 9.04 -38.03 -9.15
CA ALA A 66 9.36 -39.46 -9.14
C ALA A 66 8.74 -40.18 -7.94
N VAL A 67 8.83 -39.57 -6.75
CA VAL A 67 8.24 -40.07 -5.50
C VAL A 67 6.72 -40.18 -5.63
N VAL A 68 6.04 -39.10 -6.06
CA VAL A 68 4.58 -39.10 -6.25
C VAL A 68 4.14 -40.07 -7.36
N ALA A 69 4.93 -40.22 -8.44
CA ALA A 69 4.62 -41.13 -9.55
C ALA A 69 4.51 -42.60 -9.12
N ILE A 70 5.39 -43.08 -8.24
CA ILE A 70 5.32 -44.41 -7.62
C ILE A 70 3.99 -44.56 -6.86
N GLY A 71 3.68 -43.58 -6.00
CA GLY A 71 2.41 -43.52 -5.29
C GLY A 71 1.19 -43.64 -6.21
N ILE A 72 1.19 -42.94 -7.35
CA ILE A 72 0.13 -42.99 -8.36
C ILE A 72 0.13 -44.32 -9.14
N ALA A 73 1.28 -44.92 -9.45
CA ALA A 73 1.38 -46.12 -10.28
C ALA A 73 0.91 -47.41 -9.58
N TYR A 74 1.15 -47.53 -8.26
CA TYR A 74 0.86 -48.75 -7.49
C TYR A 74 -0.57 -49.33 -7.68
N PRO A 75 -1.68 -48.55 -7.58
CA PRO A 75 -3.02 -49.10 -7.80
C PRO A 75 -3.27 -49.55 -9.24
N TYR A 76 -2.68 -48.89 -10.25
CA TYR A 76 -2.81 -49.29 -11.65
C TYR A 76 -2.03 -50.57 -11.95
N VAL A 77 -0.87 -50.77 -11.32
CA VAL A 77 -0.11 -52.04 -11.36
C VAL A 77 -0.97 -53.19 -10.87
N ILE A 78 -1.62 -53.03 -9.72
CA ILE A 78 -2.40 -54.11 -9.12
C ILE A 78 -3.74 -54.31 -9.84
N ARG A 79 -4.30 -53.25 -10.47
CA ARG A 79 -5.41 -53.41 -11.42
C ARG A 79 -5.02 -54.21 -12.67
N LYS A 80 -3.78 -54.09 -13.21
CA LYS A 80 -3.32 -54.95 -14.31
C LYS A 80 -3.41 -56.44 -13.95
N LEU A 81 -3.08 -56.80 -12.71
CA LEU A 81 -3.11 -58.18 -12.24
C LEU A 81 -4.54 -58.76 -12.25
N ILE A 82 -5.55 -57.94 -11.93
CA ILE A 82 -6.97 -58.31 -12.06
C ILE A 82 -7.31 -58.53 -13.54
N ASN A 83 -7.10 -57.51 -14.38
CA ASN A 83 -7.41 -57.56 -15.82
C ASN A 83 -6.66 -58.67 -16.58
N ARG A 84 -5.53 -59.18 -16.07
CA ARG A 84 -4.82 -60.33 -16.64
C ARG A 84 -5.59 -61.66 -16.49
N HIS A 85 -6.49 -61.76 -15.51
CA HIS A 85 -7.39 -62.92 -15.36
C HIS A 85 -8.69 -62.76 -16.18
N GLU A 86 -8.84 -61.63 -16.88
CA GLU A 86 -10.03 -61.25 -17.67
C GLU A 86 -9.75 -61.29 -19.18
N TYR A 87 -8.49 -61.12 -19.61
CA TYR A 87 -8.10 -61.06 -21.02
C TYR A 87 -7.41 -62.35 -21.49
N GLU A 88 -7.75 -62.79 -22.70
CA GLU A 88 -7.11 -63.94 -23.34
C GLU A 88 -5.61 -63.67 -23.66
N PRO A 89 -4.72 -64.65 -23.38
CA PRO A 89 -3.30 -64.49 -23.59
C PRO A 89 -2.97 -64.30 -25.08
N GLY A 90 -2.29 -63.20 -25.39
CA GLY A 90 -1.89 -62.83 -26.76
C GLY A 90 -2.87 -61.89 -27.49
N GLY A 91 -4.10 -61.71 -26.99
CA GLY A 91 -5.05 -60.74 -27.55
C GLY A 91 -4.53 -59.29 -27.46
N ARG A 92 -4.96 -58.39 -28.37
CA ARG A 92 -4.52 -56.99 -28.43
C ARG A 92 -4.70 -56.25 -27.08
N LEU A 93 -5.76 -56.56 -26.34
CA LEU A 93 -6.01 -56.00 -25.00
C LEU A 93 -5.03 -56.55 -23.93
N SER A 94 -4.60 -57.81 -24.01
CA SER A 94 -3.51 -58.33 -23.15
C SER A 94 -2.22 -57.57 -23.45
N GLN A 95 -1.81 -57.49 -24.71
CA GLN A 95 -0.55 -56.83 -25.11
C GLN A 95 -0.47 -55.37 -24.61
N LEU A 96 -1.58 -54.63 -24.71
CA LEU A 96 -1.70 -53.26 -24.21
C LEU A 96 -1.77 -53.20 -22.67
N ASN A 97 -2.38 -54.20 -22.02
CA ASN A 97 -2.35 -54.34 -20.56
C ASN A 97 -0.96 -54.74 -20.04
N ASP A 98 -0.13 -55.46 -20.80
CA ASP A 98 1.22 -55.88 -20.40
C ASP A 98 2.24 -54.71 -20.47
N GLY A 99 2.03 -53.74 -21.36
CA GLY A 99 2.88 -52.55 -21.53
C GLY A 99 3.01 -51.69 -20.25
N ARG A 100 4.10 -51.88 -19.47
CA ARG A 100 4.32 -51.19 -18.18
C ARG A 100 4.90 -49.78 -18.34
N ILE A 101 5.76 -49.56 -19.34
CA ILE A 101 6.46 -48.28 -19.58
C ILE A 101 5.46 -47.13 -19.77
N VAL A 102 4.49 -47.27 -20.68
CA VAL A 102 3.49 -46.23 -20.98
C VAL A 102 2.75 -45.76 -19.72
N ARG A 103 2.35 -46.68 -18.83
CA ARG A 103 1.66 -46.30 -17.57
C ARG A 103 2.60 -45.61 -16.57
N LEU A 104 3.88 -46.01 -16.49
CA LEU A 104 4.89 -45.32 -15.67
C LEU A 104 5.16 -43.89 -16.17
N THR A 105 5.24 -43.70 -17.49
CA THR A 105 5.36 -42.37 -18.11
C THR A 105 4.13 -41.51 -17.81
N ILE A 106 2.90 -42.04 -17.97
CA ILE A 106 1.67 -41.31 -17.67
C ILE A 106 1.58 -40.94 -16.18
N SER A 107 1.90 -41.85 -15.26
CA SER A 107 1.91 -41.54 -13.82
C SER A 107 2.99 -40.50 -13.46
N PHE A 108 4.13 -40.49 -14.16
CA PHE A 108 5.18 -39.49 -13.96
C PHE A 108 4.77 -38.11 -14.50
N VAL A 109 4.16 -38.02 -15.68
CA VAL A 109 3.65 -36.75 -16.22
C VAL A 109 2.53 -36.20 -15.33
N ALA A 110 1.60 -37.03 -14.89
CA ALA A 110 0.54 -36.63 -13.96
C ALA A 110 1.12 -36.16 -12.60
N ALA A 111 2.13 -36.87 -12.07
CA ALA A 111 2.84 -36.45 -10.87
C ALA A 111 3.58 -35.12 -11.07
N ALA A 112 4.24 -34.91 -12.22
CA ALA A 112 4.97 -33.67 -12.50
C ALA A 112 4.05 -32.45 -12.55
N VAL A 113 2.85 -32.57 -13.14
CA VAL A 113 1.84 -31.50 -13.14
C VAL A 113 1.32 -31.23 -11.72
N LEU A 114 0.98 -32.27 -10.95
CA LEU A 114 0.50 -32.11 -9.57
C LEU A 114 1.58 -31.51 -8.65
N VAL A 115 2.84 -31.93 -8.78
CA VAL A 115 3.96 -31.41 -7.99
C VAL A 115 4.33 -30.00 -8.44
N ALA A 116 4.18 -29.63 -9.71
CA ALA A 116 4.35 -28.24 -10.15
C ALA A 116 3.34 -27.31 -9.46
N GLY A 117 2.04 -27.66 -9.49
CA GLY A 117 1.01 -26.91 -8.75
C GLY A 117 1.30 -26.85 -7.25
N LEU A 118 1.67 -27.99 -6.65
CA LEU A 118 2.07 -28.07 -5.24
C LEU A 118 3.24 -27.11 -4.92
N LEU A 119 4.26 -26.99 -5.79
CA LEU A 119 5.41 -26.11 -5.56
C LEU A 119 5.05 -24.61 -5.56
N PHE A 120 4.07 -24.18 -6.37
CA PHE A 120 3.57 -22.80 -6.34
C PHE A 120 2.61 -22.51 -5.17
N GLU A 121 1.94 -23.55 -4.64
CA GLU A 121 1.05 -23.47 -3.48
C GLU A 121 1.80 -23.45 -2.14
N ILE A 122 2.68 -24.41 -1.90
CA ILE A 122 3.33 -24.61 -0.58
C ILE A 122 4.23 -23.44 -0.14
N THR A 123 4.70 -22.63 -1.09
CA THR A 123 5.48 -21.42 -0.81
C THR A 123 4.62 -20.32 -0.19
N LYS A 124 3.30 -20.33 -0.43
CA LYS A 124 2.31 -19.34 0.05
C LYS A 124 1.56 -19.78 1.32
N TRP A 125 1.66 -21.05 1.72
CA TRP A 125 0.93 -21.62 2.86
C TRP A 125 1.24 -20.96 4.21
N GLY A 126 0.17 -20.57 4.91
CA GLY A 126 0.20 -20.05 6.27
C GLY A 126 0.21 -21.16 7.34
N ALA A 127 0.10 -20.74 8.60
CA ALA A 127 0.17 -21.66 9.74
C ALA A 127 -0.96 -22.70 9.73
N ALA A 128 -2.15 -22.35 9.21
CA ALA A 128 -3.30 -23.24 9.16
C ALA A 128 -3.11 -24.39 8.15
N GLU A 129 -2.65 -24.10 6.94
CA GLU A 129 -2.39 -25.09 5.90
C GLU A 129 -1.30 -26.08 6.32
N TRP A 130 -0.24 -25.58 6.98
CA TRP A 130 0.80 -26.44 7.57
C TRP A 130 0.27 -27.29 8.73
N ALA A 131 -0.59 -26.76 9.60
CA ALA A 131 -1.22 -27.53 10.67
C ALA A 131 -2.14 -28.66 10.14
N ILE A 132 -2.96 -28.37 9.13
CA ILE A 132 -3.78 -29.35 8.40
C ILE A 132 -2.88 -30.44 7.79
N SER A 133 -1.75 -30.03 7.19
CA SER A 133 -0.78 -30.94 6.56
C SER A 133 -0.08 -31.86 7.57
N VAL A 134 0.21 -31.38 8.79
CA VAL A 134 0.71 -32.22 9.89
C VAL A 134 -0.37 -33.20 10.36
N LEU A 135 -1.63 -32.75 10.47
CA LEU A 135 -2.74 -33.61 10.89
C LEU A 135 -3.08 -34.71 9.86
N ALA A 136 -2.67 -34.55 8.59
CA ALA A 136 -2.80 -35.59 7.58
C ALA A 136 -2.13 -36.92 7.98
N ILE A 137 -1.09 -36.91 8.82
CA ILE A 137 -0.37 -38.10 9.29
C ILE A 137 -1.28 -39.00 10.18
N PRO A 138 -1.82 -38.53 11.32
CA PRO A 138 -2.75 -39.32 12.13
C PRO A 138 -4.09 -39.58 11.42
N VAL A 139 -4.60 -38.63 10.61
CA VAL A 139 -5.86 -38.82 9.86
C VAL A 139 -5.73 -39.95 8.84
N PHE A 140 -4.65 -39.99 8.05
CA PHE A 140 -4.42 -41.07 7.09
C PHE A 140 -4.33 -42.45 7.79
N LEU A 141 -3.64 -42.52 8.92
CA LEU A 141 -3.52 -43.73 9.71
C LEU A 141 -4.90 -44.22 10.21
N GLY A 142 -5.73 -43.31 10.72
CA GLY A 142 -7.11 -43.61 11.12
C GLY A 142 -7.97 -44.12 9.95
N CYS A 143 -7.95 -43.41 8.81
CA CYS A 143 -8.64 -43.82 7.59
C CYS A 143 -8.20 -45.21 7.13
N TYR A 144 -6.88 -45.46 7.06
CA TYR A 144 -6.35 -46.76 6.63
C TYR A 144 -6.81 -47.90 7.53
N LEU A 145 -6.75 -47.75 8.85
CA LEU A 145 -7.12 -48.80 9.80
C LEU A 145 -8.63 -49.11 9.76
N LEU A 146 -9.47 -48.09 9.60
CA LEU A 146 -10.92 -48.25 9.44
C LEU A 146 -11.26 -48.97 8.11
N VAL A 147 -10.69 -48.51 7.00
CA VAL A 147 -10.86 -49.13 5.67
C VAL A 147 -10.35 -50.57 5.66
N TRP A 148 -9.18 -50.84 6.26
CA TRP A 148 -8.61 -52.18 6.38
C TRP A 148 -9.52 -53.13 7.17
N ARG A 149 -10.16 -52.65 8.26
CA ARG A 149 -11.10 -53.42 9.06
C ARG A 149 -12.35 -53.86 8.27
N ILE A 150 -12.81 -53.03 7.33
CA ILE A 150 -13.91 -53.37 6.41
C ILE A 150 -13.41 -54.36 5.35
N LEU A 151 -12.40 -53.97 4.56
CA LEU A 151 -11.88 -54.75 3.43
C LEU A 151 -11.30 -56.12 3.82
N LYS A 152 -10.96 -56.35 5.09
CA LYS A 152 -10.54 -57.67 5.61
C LYS A 152 -11.61 -58.76 5.38
N LYS A 153 -12.90 -58.41 5.39
CA LYS A 153 -14.01 -59.36 5.21
C LYS A 153 -14.33 -59.64 3.73
N GLU A 154 -14.05 -58.69 2.85
CA GLU A 154 -14.61 -58.67 1.48
C GLU A 154 -13.58 -58.97 0.39
N ILE A 155 -12.30 -58.61 0.60
CA ILE A 155 -11.29 -58.63 -0.46
C ILE A 155 -10.16 -59.61 -0.14
N ARG A 156 -9.79 -60.42 -1.15
CA ARG A 156 -8.63 -61.33 -1.13
C ARG A 156 -7.35 -60.56 -0.78
N GLU A 157 -6.51 -61.15 0.06
CA GLU A 157 -5.35 -60.51 0.68
C GLU A 157 -4.42 -59.79 -0.30
N GLN A 158 -4.12 -60.43 -1.44
CA GLN A 158 -3.29 -59.89 -2.53
C GLN A 158 -3.73 -58.52 -3.08
N PHE A 159 -5.03 -58.19 -2.99
CA PHE A 159 -5.59 -56.93 -3.50
C PHE A 159 -5.96 -55.95 -2.37
N ARG A 160 -5.90 -56.41 -1.11
CA ARG A 160 -6.39 -55.69 0.06
C ARG A 160 -5.55 -54.46 0.39
N ILE A 161 -4.22 -54.56 0.33
CA ILE A 161 -3.29 -53.45 0.63
C ILE A 161 -3.52 -52.29 -0.34
N ALA A 162 -3.50 -52.55 -1.64
CA ALA A 162 -3.71 -51.52 -2.66
C ALA A 162 -5.07 -50.83 -2.57
N ARG A 163 -6.15 -51.59 -2.39
CA ARG A 163 -7.49 -51.01 -2.28
C ARG A 163 -7.71 -50.28 -0.94
N ALA A 164 -7.08 -50.74 0.14
CA ALA A 164 -7.07 -50.02 1.42
C ALA A 164 -6.33 -48.67 1.30
N ILE A 165 -5.13 -48.66 0.70
CA ILE A 165 -4.38 -47.41 0.46
C ILE A 165 -5.17 -46.47 -0.46
N GLN A 166 -5.72 -46.95 -1.58
CA GLN A 166 -6.47 -46.11 -2.52
C GLN A 166 -7.69 -45.44 -1.87
N VAL A 167 -8.50 -46.19 -1.13
CA VAL A 167 -9.69 -45.65 -0.45
C VAL A 167 -9.28 -44.76 0.74
N ALA A 168 -8.23 -45.12 1.48
CA ALA A 168 -7.71 -44.30 2.58
C ALA A 168 -7.19 -42.93 2.10
N ARG A 169 -6.50 -42.86 0.95
CA ARG A 169 -6.07 -41.59 0.33
C ARG A 169 -7.25 -40.67 0.05
N ILE A 170 -8.29 -41.20 -0.62
CA ILE A 170 -9.50 -40.44 -0.98
C ILE A 170 -10.24 -39.98 0.28
N ALA A 171 -10.41 -40.86 1.28
CA ALA A 171 -11.04 -40.53 2.55
C ALA A 171 -10.25 -39.47 3.34
N THR A 172 -8.91 -39.56 3.33
CA THR A 172 -8.02 -38.57 3.97
C THR A 172 -8.18 -37.21 3.30
N ALA A 173 -8.10 -37.14 1.97
CA ALA A 173 -8.27 -35.89 1.24
C ALA A 173 -9.64 -35.24 1.53
N ALA A 174 -10.71 -36.03 1.56
CA ALA A 174 -12.05 -35.53 1.91
C ALA A 174 -12.13 -35.00 3.36
N LEU A 175 -11.49 -35.67 4.33
CA LEU A 175 -11.44 -35.18 5.72
C LEU A 175 -10.58 -33.92 5.87
N LEU A 176 -9.49 -33.78 5.11
CA LEU A 176 -8.69 -32.55 5.08
C LEU A 176 -9.48 -31.38 4.47
N CYS A 177 -10.27 -31.62 3.42
CA CYS A 177 -11.22 -30.62 2.90
C CYS A 177 -12.27 -30.22 3.95
N ILE A 178 -12.81 -31.17 4.73
CA ILE A 178 -13.78 -30.88 5.81
C ILE A 178 -13.13 -30.06 6.94
N LEU A 179 -11.88 -30.34 7.28
CA LEU A 179 -11.12 -29.53 8.25
C LEU A 179 -10.83 -28.13 7.72
N TYR A 180 -10.52 -28.00 6.42
CA TYR A 180 -10.32 -26.70 5.78
C TYR A 180 -11.61 -25.87 5.72
N ILE A 181 -12.78 -26.51 5.50
CA ILE A 181 -14.10 -25.85 5.67
C ILE A 181 -14.24 -25.27 7.08
N ALA A 182 -13.85 -26.00 8.12
CA ALA A 182 -13.93 -25.53 9.50
C ALA A 182 -12.98 -24.34 9.78
N VAL A 183 -11.80 -24.30 9.15
CA VAL A 183 -10.90 -23.14 9.22
C VAL A 183 -11.49 -21.94 8.47
N LEU A 184 -11.97 -22.12 7.23
CA LEU A 184 -12.59 -21.05 6.44
C LEU A 184 -13.87 -20.50 7.07
N ALA A 185 -14.59 -21.30 7.87
CA ALA A 185 -15.77 -20.85 8.61
C ALA A 185 -15.45 -20.09 9.91
N LEU A 186 -14.18 -20.04 10.32
CA LEU A 186 -13.69 -19.32 11.50
C LEU A 186 -12.82 -18.10 11.14
N ALA A 187 -12.39 -17.98 9.89
CA ALA A 187 -11.65 -16.83 9.37
C ALA A 187 -12.60 -15.84 8.66
N PRO A 188 -12.35 -14.51 8.75
CA PRO A 188 -12.96 -13.56 7.84
C PRO A 188 -12.49 -13.84 6.40
N ALA A 189 -13.31 -13.51 5.41
CA ALA A 189 -12.89 -13.54 4.01
C ALA A 189 -12.17 -12.23 3.66
N ASP A 190 -11.08 -12.34 2.90
CA ASP A 190 -10.32 -11.20 2.38
C ASP A 190 -11.22 -10.30 1.50
N THR A 191 -11.13 -8.98 1.69
CA THR A 191 -11.86 -7.98 0.89
C THR A 191 -10.89 -7.08 0.15
N PHE A 192 -11.16 -6.86 -1.13
CA PHE A 192 -10.42 -5.95 -2.01
C PHE A 192 -11.43 -5.10 -2.76
N ALA A 193 -11.17 -3.80 -2.91
CA ALA A 193 -12.00 -2.87 -3.65
C ALA A 193 -11.88 -3.08 -5.17
N ASN A 194 -10.68 -3.40 -5.66
CA ASN A 194 -10.45 -3.66 -7.08
C ASN A 194 -9.49 -4.84 -7.33
N ALA A 195 -9.37 -5.26 -8.60
CA ALA A 195 -8.53 -6.40 -8.99
C ALA A 195 -7.02 -6.10 -8.93
N THR A 196 -6.63 -4.82 -8.99
CA THR A 196 -5.24 -4.36 -8.94
C THR A 196 -4.68 -4.44 -7.52
N GLU A 197 -5.44 -3.99 -6.53
CA GLU A 197 -5.16 -4.16 -5.10
C GLU A 197 -4.99 -5.65 -4.74
N ALA A 198 -5.91 -6.51 -5.20
CA ALA A 198 -5.83 -7.95 -5.01
C ALA A 198 -4.60 -8.59 -5.67
N PHE A 199 -4.10 -8.01 -6.77
CA PHE A 199 -2.86 -8.42 -7.42
C PHE A 199 -1.61 -7.94 -6.66
N LEU A 200 -1.56 -6.69 -6.22
CA LEU A 200 -0.44 -6.15 -5.42
C LEU A 200 -0.33 -6.86 -4.06
N ALA A 201 -1.46 -7.20 -3.43
CA ALA A 201 -1.50 -8.04 -2.23
C ALA A 201 -1.10 -9.52 -2.47
N SER A 202 -1.06 -9.98 -3.73
CA SER A 202 -0.80 -11.39 -4.07
C SER A 202 0.69 -11.71 -4.16
N ALA A 203 1.32 -11.87 -2.99
CA ALA A 203 2.75 -12.18 -2.83
C ALA A 203 3.34 -13.13 -3.90
N ASN A 204 4.46 -12.72 -4.48
CA ASN A 204 5.28 -13.48 -5.41
C ASN A 204 6.49 -14.12 -4.69
N PRO A 205 6.40 -15.35 -4.15
CA PRO A 205 7.50 -15.98 -3.43
C PRO A 205 8.68 -16.41 -4.33
N PHE A 206 8.67 -16.11 -5.63
CA PHE A 206 9.77 -16.37 -6.57
C PHE A 206 10.41 -15.08 -7.10
N GLU A 207 10.04 -13.92 -6.54
CA GLU A 207 10.73 -12.67 -6.77
C GLU A 207 12.22 -12.77 -6.37
N GLY A 208 13.10 -12.21 -7.20
CA GLY A 208 14.56 -12.33 -7.03
C GLY A 208 15.11 -13.77 -7.16
N SER A 209 14.32 -14.74 -7.65
CA SER A 209 14.79 -16.12 -7.78
C SER A 209 15.94 -16.25 -8.80
N PRO A 210 17.01 -17.02 -8.50
CA PRO A 210 18.09 -17.30 -9.46
C PRO A 210 17.67 -18.10 -10.70
N SER A 211 16.40 -18.52 -10.80
CA SER A 211 15.79 -19.15 -11.97
C SER A 211 14.79 -18.19 -12.59
N THR A 212 15.10 -17.68 -13.78
CA THR A 212 14.20 -16.81 -14.55
C THR A 212 12.84 -17.49 -14.76
N LEU A 213 12.81 -18.80 -15.04
CA LEU A 213 11.55 -19.52 -15.24
C LEU A 213 10.71 -19.64 -13.97
N LEU A 214 11.32 -19.69 -12.78
CA LEU A 214 10.58 -19.56 -11.52
C LEU A 214 10.10 -18.12 -11.27
N CYS A 215 10.91 -17.11 -11.58
CA CYS A 215 10.53 -15.70 -11.41
C CYS A 215 9.32 -15.35 -12.31
N GLU A 216 9.39 -15.66 -13.61
CA GLU A 216 8.30 -15.44 -14.57
C GLU A 216 7.07 -16.30 -14.26
N GLY A 217 7.27 -17.56 -13.85
CA GLY A 217 6.19 -18.42 -13.34
C GLY A 217 5.55 -17.86 -12.07
N GLY A 218 6.34 -17.21 -11.22
CA GLY A 218 5.91 -16.50 -10.01
C GLY A 218 5.08 -15.26 -10.32
N LYS A 219 5.48 -14.43 -11.30
CA LYS A 219 4.68 -13.31 -11.81
C LYS A 219 3.32 -13.77 -12.34
N LEU A 220 3.29 -14.81 -13.18
CA LEU A 220 2.04 -15.41 -13.66
C LEU A 220 1.18 -15.99 -12.52
N ALA A 221 1.82 -16.67 -11.56
CA ALA A 221 1.12 -17.19 -10.39
C ALA A 221 0.58 -16.08 -9.48
N ALA A 222 1.26 -14.92 -9.37
CA ALA A 222 0.77 -13.74 -8.68
C ALA A 222 -0.46 -13.15 -9.40
N LEU A 223 -0.41 -12.97 -10.73
CA LEU A 223 -1.56 -12.50 -11.52
C LEU A 223 -2.78 -13.40 -11.32
N VAL A 224 -2.61 -14.70 -11.53
CA VAL A 224 -3.69 -15.68 -11.40
C VAL A 224 -4.24 -15.70 -9.98
N ASN A 225 -3.38 -15.61 -8.95
CA ASN A 225 -3.86 -15.54 -7.56
C ASN A 225 -4.58 -14.23 -7.23
N GLY A 226 -4.15 -13.08 -7.75
CA GLY A 226 -4.82 -11.80 -7.52
C GLY A 226 -6.21 -11.74 -8.17
N VAL A 227 -6.30 -12.20 -9.41
CA VAL A 227 -7.60 -12.34 -10.10
C VAL A 227 -8.50 -13.35 -9.37
N PHE A 228 -7.96 -14.48 -8.87
CA PHE A 228 -8.73 -15.38 -8.00
C PHE A 228 -9.09 -14.73 -6.67
N ALA A 229 -8.23 -13.97 -6.02
CA ALA A 229 -8.49 -13.31 -4.74
C ALA A 229 -9.63 -12.29 -4.85
N TYR A 230 -9.63 -11.46 -5.90
CA TYR A 230 -10.72 -10.54 -6.23
C TYR A 230 -12.02 -11.27 -6.61
N MET A 231 -11.96 -12.33 -7.43
CA MET A 231 -13.16 -13.16 -7.69
C MET A 231 -13.68 -13.80 -6.41
N MET A 232 -12.81 -14.21 -5.49
CA MET A 232 -13.21 -14.80 -4.22
C MET A 232 -13.80 -13.76 -3.25
N SER A 233 -13.29 -12.53 -3.18
CA SER A 233 -13.88 -11.47 -2.35
C SER A 233 -15.27 -11.09 -2.84
N ALA A 234 -15.46 -10.91 -4.16
CA ALA A 234 -16.78 -10.69 -4.77
C ALA A 234 -17.75 -11.85 -4.52
N VAL A 235 -17.27 -13.11 -4.62
CA VAL A 235 -18.06 -14.30 -4.29
C VAL A 235 -18.38 -14.39 -2.79
N ALA A 236 -17.50 -13.92 -1.90
CA ALA A 236 -17.76 -13.87 -0.46
C ALA A 236 -18.87 -12.86 -0.11
N GLN A 237 -18.80 -11.65 -0.69
CA GLN A 237 -19.84 -10.63 -0.55
C GLN A 237 -21.20 -11.12 -1.05
N ALA A 238 -21.24 -11.79 -2.21
CA ALA A 238 -22.48 -12.34 -2.77
C ALA A 238 -23.00 -13.58 -2.01
N SER A 239 -22.11 -14.46 -1.56
CA SER A 239 -22.46 -15.66 -0.77
C SER A 239 -21.23 -16.33 -0.14
N PHE A 240 -21.04 -16.11 1.16
CA PHE A 240 -20.01 -16.81 1.96
C PHE A 240 -20.04 -18.35 1.83
N LYS A 241 -21.22 -18.95 1.57
CA LYS A 241 -21.33 -20.39 1.29
C LYS A 241 -20.72 -20.79 -0.05
N ALA A 242 -20.86 -19.94 -1.08
CA ALA A 242 -20.20 -20.16 -2.37
C ALA A 242 -18.69 -19.95 -2.28
N TYR A 243 -18.23 -18.97 -1.47
CA TYR A 243 -16.81 -18.76 -1.17
C TYR A 243 -16.14 -20.01 -0.61
N ILE A 244 -16.73 -20.62 0.43
CA ILE A 244 -16.21 -21.87 1.02
C ILE A 244 -16.13 -22.98 -0.02
N VAL A 245 -17.18 -23.19 -0.84
CA VAL A 245 -17.19 -24.25 -1.86
C VAL A 245 -16.06 -24.07 -2.88
N TRP A 246 -15.81 -22.84 -3.35
CA TRP A 246 -14.76 -22.55 -4.33
C TRP A 246 -13.34 -22.69 -3.76
N LYS A 247 -13.04 -22.10 -2.59
CA LYS A 247 -11.72 -22.27 -1.93
C LYS A 247 -11.41 -23.75 -1.66
N VAL A 248 -12.41 -24.55 -1.27
CA VAL A 248 -12.25 -26.00 -1.06
C VAL A 248 -12.05 -26.78 -2.36
N LEU A 249 -12.72 -26.39 -3.46
CA LEU A 249 -12.52 -27.00 -4.77
C LEU A 249 -11.08 -26.84 -5.27
N ILE A 250 -10.49 -25.68 -5.06
CA ILE A 250 -9.08 -25.39 -5.38
C ILE A 250 -8.15 -26.25 -4.51
N ALA A 251 -8.28 -26.13 -3.18
CA ALA A 251 -7.41 -26.80 -2.20
C ALA A 251 -7.51 -28.34 -2.21
N ALA A 252 -8.61 -28.91 -2.70
CA ALA A 252 -8.80 -30.36 -2.81
C ALA A 252 -7.70 -31.06 -3.65
N SER A 253 -7.17 -30.39 -4.67
CA SER A 253 -6.07 -30.90 -5.50
C SER A 253 -4.77 -31.05 -4.69
N THR A 254 -4.49 -30.08 -3.83
CA THR A 254 -3.33 -30.02 -2.95
C THR A 254 -3.45 -31.03 -1.81
N PHE A 255 -4.60 -31.09 -1.12
CA PHE A 255 -4.86 -32.10 -0.08
C PHE A 255 -4.84 -33.53 -0.61
N TYR A 256 -5.32 -33.77 -1.84
CA TYR A 256 -5.18 -35.07 -2.50
C TYR A 256 -3.71 -35.44 -2.73
N SER A 257 -2.88 -34.47 -3.13
CA SER A 257 -1.44 -34.66 -3.33
C SER A 257 -0.71 -35.00 -2.03
N ILE A 258 -1.03 -34.34 -0.91
CA ILE A 258 -0.54 -34.71 0.43
C ILE A 258 -0.96 -36.15 0.77
N SER A 259 -2.25 -36.49 0.58
CA SER A 259 -2.75 -37.82 0.89
C SER A 259 -2.05 -38.92 0.09
N ALA A 260 -1.67 -38.64 -1.17
CA ALA A 260 -0.93 -39.55 -2.02
C ALA A 260 0.49 -39.82 -1.47
N VAL A 261 1.18 -38.79 -0.96
CA VAL A 261 2.48 -38.92 -0.27
C VAL A 261 2.33 -39.74 1.04
N MET A 262 1.29 -39.49 1.84
CA MET A 262 1.01 -40.29 3.04
C MET A 262 0.77 -41.77 2.70
N GLY A 263 -0.04 -42.04 1.68
CA GLY A 263 -0.26 -43.38 1.16
C GLY A 263 0.89 -43.98 0.34
N LEU A 264 2.02 -43.28 0.18
CA LEU A 264 3.30 -43.85 -0.26
C LEU A 264 4.18 -44.20 0.95
N CYS A 265 4.21 -43.34 1.97
CA CYS A 265 4.92 -43.61 3.23
C CYS A 265 4.41 -44.91 3.90
N ALA A 266 3.12 -45.22 3.72
CA ALA A 266 2.49 -46.45 4.20
C ALA A 266 2.87 -47.73 3.43
N LEU A 267 3.60 -47.64 2.32
CA LEU A 267 4.05 -48.83 1.56
C LEU A 267 5.32 -49.46 2.17
N GLU A 268 5.37 -50.79 2.13
CA GLU A 268 6.55 -51.58 2.45
C GLU A 268 7.52 -51.64 1.27
N ALA A 269 8.83 -51.80 1.53
CA ALA A 269 9.84 -51.78 0.48
C ALA A 269 9.66 -52.90 -0.58
N SER A 270 9.06 -54.03 -0.20
CA SER A 270 8.67 -55.11 -1.14
C SER A 270 7.54 -54.70 -2.07
N GLU A 271 6.60 -53.87 -1.61
CA GLU A 271 5.48 -53.40 -2.42
C GLU A 271 5.96 -52.39 -3.48
N VAL A 272 6.82 -51.44 -3.07
CA VAL A 272 7.49 -50.52 -4.01
C VAL A 272 8.40 -51.29 -4.98
N ARG A 273 9.09 -52.33 -4.53
CA ARG A 273 9.87 -53.22 -5.42
C ARG A 273 8.99 -53.92 -6.47
N SER A 274 7.74 -54.26 -6.15
CA SER A 274 6.79 -54.88 -7.09
C SER A 274 6.46 -54.00 -8.31
N GLU A 275 6.69 -52.69 -8.22
CA GLU A 275 6.53 -51.75 -9.33
C GLU A 275 7.56 -51.95 -10.45
N PHE A 276 8.68 -52.61 -10.14
CA PHE A 276 9.83 -52.78 -11.03
C PHE A 276 10.12 -54.25 -11.42
N THR A 277 9.34 -55.22 -10.93
CA THR A 277 9.41 -56.65 -11.29
C THR A 277 8.64 -56.95 -12.60
N SER A 278 8.53 -58.21 -13.02
CA SER A 278 7.59 -58.62 -14.07
C SER A 278 6.21 -58.93 -13.49
N ILE A 279 5.15 -58.83 -14.31
CA ILE A 279 3.76 -59.10 -13.87
C ILE A 279 3.61 -60.55 -13.39
N ASP A 280 4.40 -61.47 -13.94
CA ASP A 280 4.45 -62.90 -13.59
C ASP A 280 5.04 -63.18 -12.20
N ARG A 281 5.69 -62.19 -11.58
CA ARG A 281 6.40 -62.33 -10.29
C ARG A 281 6.04 -61.23 -9.29
N ILE A 282 4.87 -60.60 -9.42
CA ILE A 282 4.39 -59.59 -8.45
C ILE A 282 4.22 -60.21 -7.05
N THR A 283 3.80 -61.48 -6.96
CA THR A 283 3.61 -62.20 -5.69
C THR A 283 4.92 -62.66 -5.04
N ASP A 284 6.05 -62.63 -5.76
CA ASP A 284 7.36 -63.01 -5.25
C ASP A 284 8.11 -61.79 -4.69
N LYS A 285 8.19 -61.69 -3.36
CA LYS A 285 8.86 -60.57 -2.66
C LYS A 285 10.36 -60.45 -3.00
N ASN A 286 11.00 -61.53 -3.48
CA ASN A 286 12.42 -61.57 -3.83
C ASN A 286 12.68 -61.40 -5.33
N ALA A 287 11.63 -61.25 -6.15
CA ALA A 287 11.73 -61.20 -7.61
C ALA A 287 12.79 -60.18 -8.11
N PRO A 288 13.53 -60.50 -9.19
CA PRO A 288 14.57 -59.62 -9.72
C PRO A 288 13.96 -58.36 -10.37
N LEU A 289 14.64 -57.23 -10.18
CA LEU A 289 14.30 -55.95 -10.80
C LEU A 289 14.51 -56.02 -12.32
N VAL A 290 13.49 -55.64 -13.09
CA VAL A 290 13.59 -55.58 -14.55
C VAL A 290 14.28 -54.27 -14.93
N LYS A 291 15.58 -54.34 -15.28
CA LYS A 291 16.46 -53.18 -15.54
C LYS A 291 15.81 -52.07 -16.39
N ARG A 292 15.01 -52.40 -17.41
CA ARG A 292 14.31 -51.42 -18.27
C ARG A 292 13.31 -50.51 -17.52
N PHE A 293 12.63 -51.01 -16.50
CA PHE A 293 11.65 -50.22 -15.73
C PHE A 293 12.36 -49.28 -14.76
N VAL A 294 13.43 -49.74 -14.12
CA VAL A 294 14.32 -48.90 -13.29
C VAL A 294 14.99 -47.82 -14.15
N GLY A 295 15.49 -48.19 -15.34
CA GLY A 295 16.08 -47.25 -16.29
C GLY A 295 15.11 -46.14 -16.72
N VAL A 296 13.86 -46.47 -17.05
CA VAL A 296 12.82 -45.46 -17.37
C VAL A 296 12.54 -44.55 -16.16
N ALA A 297 12.44 -45.10 -14.95
CA ALA A 297 12.15 -44.33 -13.74
C ALA A 297 13.31 -43.42 -13.27
N LEU A 298 14.55 -43.71 -13.69
CA LEU A 298 15.70 -42.82 -13.50
C LEU A 298 15.85 -41.80 -14.65
N LEU A 299 15.54 -42.21 -15.89
CA LEU A 299 15.64 -41.35 -17.07
C LEU A 299 14.57 -40.25 -17.10
N LEU A 300 13.33 -40.53 -16.69
CA LEU A 300 12.26 -39.53 -16.69
C LEU A 300 12.57 -38.30 -15.79
N PRO A 301 13.05 -38.45 -14.54
CA PRO A 301 13.51 -37.32 -13.72
C PRO A 301 14.70 -36.54 -14.32
N LEU A 302 15.66 -37.25 -14.91
CA LEU A 302 16.82 -36.62 -15.56
C LEU A 302 16.40 -35.80 -16.79
N CYS A 303 15.49 -36.34 -17.62
CA CYS A 303 14.91 -35.61 -18.75
C CYS A 303 14.09 -34.40 -18.29
N LEU A 304 13.32 -34.50 -17.20
CA LEU A 304 12.57 -33.36 -16.66
C LEU A 304 13.49 -32.26 -16.13
N THR A 305 14.55 -32.63 -15.41
CA THR A 305 15.57 -31.70 -14.91
C THR A 305 16.29 -30.99 -16.07
N ALA A 306 16.73 -31.75 -17.08
CA ALA A 306 17.41 -31.20 -18.25
C ALA A 306 16.49 -30.29 -19.08
N LEU A 307 15.22 -30.65 -19.24
CA LEU A 307 14.22 -29.83 -19.93
C LEU A 307 13.92 -28.54 -19.16
N PHE A 308 13.82 -28.60 -17.83
CA PHE A 308 13.64 -27.42 -16.98
C PHE A 308 14.83 -26.45 -17.13
N VAL A 309 16.07 -26.93 -16.99
CA VAL A 309 17.27 -26.10 -17.15
C VAL A 309 17.40 -25.53 -18.57
N ALA A 310 17.03 -26.29 -19.60
CA ALA A 310 17.04 -25.82 -20.98
C ALA A 310 15.93 -24.80 -21.29
N ALA A 311 14.78 -24.88 -20.61
CA ALA A 311 13.70 -23.90 -20.71
C ALA A 311 14.05 -22.62 -19.94
N ASP A 312 14.64 -22.74 -18.76
CA ASP A 312 15.11 -21.60 -17.95
C ASP A 312 16.24 -20.83 -18.64
N GLY A 313 17.24 -21.52 -19.20
CA GLY A 313 18.29 -20.89 -20.00
C GLY A 313 17.78 -20.16 -21.24
N LYS A 314 16.64 -20.59 -21.81
CA LYS A 314 15.94 -19.86 -22.88
C LYS A 314 15.15 -18.66 -22.36
N ALA A 315 14.48 -18.78 -21.21
CA ALA A 315 13.78 -17.67 -20.56
C ALA A 315 14.77 -16.54 -20.21
N ALA A 316 15.95 -16.89 -19.66
CA ALA A 316 17.02 -15.95 -19.37
C ALA A 316 17.54 -15.23 -20.64
N GLN A 317 17.71 -15.94 -21.77
CA GLN A 317 18.11 -15.33 -23.04
C GLN A 317 17.07 -14.33 -23.58
N VAL A 318 15.78 -14.64 -23.47
CA VAL A 318 14.71 -13.71 -23.86
C VAL A 318 14.66 -12.50 -22.92
N ALA A 319 14.74 -12.71 -21.60
CA ALA A 319 14.75 -11.62 -20.62
C ALA A 319 15.99 -10.71 -20.69
N GLN A 320 17.10 -11.17 -21.28
CA GLN A 320 18.29 -10.35 -21.54
C GLN A 320 18.24 -9.60 -22.89
N THR A 321 17.27 -9.90 -23.76
CA THR A 321 17.19 -9.32 -25.12
C THR A 321 15.94 -8.47 -25.36
N GLN A 322 15.06 -8.38 -24.37
CA GLN A 322 13.85 -7.56 -24.38
C GLN A 322 13.80 -6.72 -23.10
N GLU A 323 13.33 -5.47 -23.21
CA GLU A 323 13.16 -4.56 -22.08
C GLU A 323 12.08 -5.05 -21.08
N TYR A 324 11.12 -5.84 -21.58
CA TYR A 324 10.05 -6.49 -20.83
C TYR A 324 9.90 -7.92 -21.36
N THR A 325 9.67 -8.91 -20.49
CA THR A 325 9.44 -10.29 -20.96
C THR A 325 8.07 -10.43 -21.64
N ALA A 326 7.84 -11.54 -22.33
CA ALA A 326 6.51 -11.88 -22.85
C ALA A 326 5.44 -12.06 -21.75
N VAL A 327 5.85 -12.34 -20.50
CA VAL A 327 4.96 -12.39 -19.33
C VAL A 327 4.68 -10.99 -18.80
N ASP A 328 5.70 -10.13 -18.72
CA ASP A 328 5.54 -8.73 -18.33
C ASP A 328 4.61 -7.99 -19.30
N GLN A 329 4.83 -8.15 -20.62
CA GLN A 329 3.95 -7.61 -21.65
C GLN A 329 2.51 -8.15 -21.54
N TYR A 330 2.34 -9.44 -21.26
CA TYR A 330 0.99 -10.01 -21.07
C TYR A 330 0.29 -9.43 -19.84
N ILE A 331 0.96 -9.38 -18.69
CA ILE A 331 0.41 -8.82 -17.45
C ILE A 331 0.12 -7.32 -17.62
N ARG A 332 1.07 -6.54 -18.14
CA ARG A 332 0.92 -5.10 -18.42
C ARG A 332 -0.29 -4.83 -19.32
N ASN A 333 -0.51 -5.65 -20.36
CA ASN A 333 -1.68 -5.59 -21.25
C ASN A 333 -3.01 -6.05 -20.63
N GLN A 334 -2.99 -6.79 -19.50
CA GLN A 334 -4.21 -7.27 -18.83
C GLN A 334 -4.59 -6.44 -17.59
N VAL A 335 -3.60 -5.82 -16.91
CA VAL A 335 -3.81 -5.04 -15.68
C VAL A 335 -4.06 -3.55 -15.97
N GLY A 336 -3.40 -2.97 -16.98
CA GLY A 336 -3.79 -1.65 -17.50
C GLY A 336 -3.58 -0.46 -16.55
N LEU A 337 -2.62 -0.53 -15.64
CA LEU A 337 -2.34 0.54 -14.67
C LEU A 337 -1.91 1.85 -15.36
N THR A 338 -2.77 2.86 -15.26
CA THR A 338 -2.41 4.28 -15.45
C THR A 338 -2.03 4.84 -14.08
N VAL A 339 -0.83 5.40 -13.96
CA VAL A 339 -0.39 6.07 -12.74
C VAL A 339 0.22 7.41 -13.08
N CYS A 340 0.02 8.39 -12.20
CA CYS A 340 0.75 9.65 -12.21
C CYS A 340 2.00 9.53 -11.33
N VAL A 341 2.94 10.45 -11.52
CA VAL A 341 4.14 10.59 -10.68
C VAL A 341 4.17 11.98 -10.08
N ILE A 342 4.12 12.07 -8.76
CA ILE A 342 4.30 13.32 -7.99
C ILE A 342 5.54 13.13 -7.14
N ASP A 343 6.51 14.05 -7.22
CA ASP A 343 7.77 14.04 -6.45
C ASP A 343 8.55 12.70 -6.43
N GLY A 344 8.41 11.92 -7.51
CA GLY A 344 9.06 10.63 -7.67
C GLY A 344 8.31 9.43 -7.07
N LYS A 345 7.16 9.65 -6.43
CA LYS A 345 6.22 8.62 -5.97
C LYS A 345 5.14 8.35 -7.01
N THR A 346 4.60 7.13 -7.03
CA THR A 346 3.52 6.70 -7.94
C THR A 346 2.16 6.71 -7.25
N TYR A 347 1.14 7.26 -7.93
CA TYR A 347 -0.24 7.36 -7.43
C TYR A 347 -1.25 6.85 -8.45
N ASP A 348 -2.42 6.40 -7.98
CA ASP A 348 -3.55 6.02 -8.86
C ASP A 348 -4.09 7.27 -9.58
N TYR A 349 -4.02 7.27 -10.92
CA TYR A 349 -4.35 8.44 -11.72
C TYR A 349 -5.83 8.84 -11.62
N ASP A 350 -6.74 7.87 -11.63
CA ASP A 350 -8.18 8.14 -11.62
C ASP A 350 -8.61 8.64 -10.24
N ALA A 351 -8.06 8.05 -9.17
CA ALA A 351 -8.29 8.48 -7.79
C ALA A 351 -7.75 9.91 -7.54
N VAL A 352 -6.53 10.21 -8.00
CA VAL A 352 -5.97 11.57 -7.90
C VAL A 352 -6.79 12.57 -8.71
N GLN A 353 -7.25 12.23 -9.93
CA GLN A 353 -8.05 13.17 -10.73
C GLN A 353 -9.41 13.50 -10.07
N ASP A 354 -10.06 12.54 -9.43
CA ASP A 354 -11.32 12.77 -8.68
C ASP A 354 -11.09 13.39 -7.28
N PHE A 355 -9.87 13.33 -6.75
CA PHE A 355 -9.45 14.13 -5.60
C PHE A 355 -9.24 15.61 -5.98
N LEU A 356 -8.50 15.90 -7.05
CA LEU A 356 -8.23 17.28 -7.47
C LEU A 356 -9.50 18.07 -7.83
N LYS A 357 -10.52 17.41 -8.41
CA LYS A 357 -11.85 18.01 -8.66
C LYS A 357 -12.58 18.41 -7.37
N ARG A 358 -12.35 17.69 -6.27
CA ARG A 358 -12.92 18.02 -4.95
C ARG A 358 -12.13 19.15 -4.31
N LEU A 359 -10.79 19.05 -4.28
CA LEU A 359 -9.91 20.07 -3.73
C LEU A 359 -10.07 21.44 -4.41
N ASP A 360 -10.25 21.49 -5.74
CA ASP A 360 -10.55 22.74 -6.45
C ASP A 360 -11.92 23.32 -6.04
N ALA A 361 -12.95 22.48 -5.90
CA ALA A 361 -14.28 22.92 -5.48
C ALA A 361 -14.32 23.39 -4.01
N ASP A 362 -13.64 22.66 -3.11
CA ASP A 362 -13.60 22.94 -1.67
C ASP A 362 -12.73 24.16 -1.35
N SER A 363 -11.61 24.35 -2.06
CA SER A 363 -10.79 25.57 -1.95
C SER A 363 -11.44 26.79 -2.61
N LEU A 364 -12.25 26.59 -3.67
CA LEU A 364 -13.05 27.66 -4.27
C LEU A 364 -14.16 28.12 -3.30
N SER A 365 -14.93 27.19 -2.72
CA SER A 365 -15.99 27.55 -1.76
C SER A 365 -15.43 28.21 -0.50
N LEU A 366 -14.31 27.71 0.04
CA LEU A 366 -13.61 28.34 1.16
C LEU A 366 -13.20 29.79 0.83
N SER A 367 -12.66 30.02 -0.37
CA SER A 367 -12.26 31.35 -0.83
C SER A 367 -13.46 32.29 -1.07
N GLU A 368 -14.57 31.79 -1.63
CA GLU A 368 -15.78 32.59 -1.87
C GLU A 368 -16.51 32.95 -0.56
N GLU A 369 -16.58 32.03 0.41
CA GLU A 369 -17.17 32.28 1.73
C GLU A 369 -16.31 33.26 2.55
N ALA A 370 -14.99 33.08 2.58
CA ALA A 370 -14.07 34.01 3.23
C ALA A 370 -14.12 35.41 2.58
N ALA A 371 -14.17 35.49 1.24
CA ALA A 371 -14.32 36.76 0.52
C ALA A 371 -15.63 37.49 0.88
N ALA A 372 -16.75 36.76 0.94
CA ALA A 372 -18.06 37.32 1.24
C ALA A 372 -18.17 37.87 2.68
N GLU A 373 -17.48 37.26 3.64
CA GLU A 373 -17.50 37.70 5.04
C GLU A 373 -16.43 38.75 5.38
N LEU A 374 -15.20 38.60 4.88
CA LEU A 374 -14.09 39.48 5.25
C LEU A 374 -14.08 40.80 4.47
N THR A 375 -14.53 40.83 3.22
CA THR A 375 -14.61 42.07 2.41
C THR A 375 -15.38 43.21 3.11
N PRO A 376 -16.61 43.02 3.64
CA PRO A 376 -17.31 44.09 4.35
C PRO A 376 -16.60 44.53 5.63
N LEU A 377 -16.05 43.58 6.41
CA LEU A 377 -15.32 43.88 7.65
C LEU A 377 -14.04 44.68 7.38
N ILE A 378 -13.27 44.31 6.34
CA ILE A 378 -12.10 45.07 5.88
C ILE A 378 -12.51 46.47 5.45
N ASN A 379 -13.57 46.61 4.66
CA ASN A 379 -14.02 47.93 4.21
C ASN A 379 -14.42 48.82 5.40
N GLU A 380 -15.22 48.33 6.34
CA GLU A 380 -15.63 49.06 7.55
C GLU A 380 -14.44 49.45 8.44
N ALA A 381 -13.51 48.52 8.70
CA ALA A 381 -12.32 48.78 9.51
C ALA A 381 -11.36 49.81 8.87
N PHE A 382 -11.36 49.92 7.53
CA PHE A 382 -10.61 50.94 6.80
C PHE A 382 -11.37 52.27 6.68
N ASP A 383 -12.70 52.27 6.59
CA ASP A 383 -13.51 53.50 6.53
C ASP A 383 -13.41 54.29 7.85
N GLN A 384 -13.49 53.59 9.00
CA GLN A 384 -13.29 54.21 10.33
C GLN A 384 -11.90 54.89 10.44
N ARG A 385 -10.87 54.30 9.82
CA ARG A 385 -9.51 54.87 9.76
C ARG A 385 -9.42 56.09 8.84
N ILE A 386 -10.21 56.15 7.76
CA ILE A 386 -10.31 57.32 6.86
C ILE A 386 -10.97 58.50 7.58
N ASP A 387 -12.03 58.26 8.36
CA ASP A 387 -12.68 59.29 9.16
C ASP A 387 -11.74 59.85 10.25
N ASN A 388 -10.91 59.00 10.86
CA ASN A 388 -9.90 59.40 11.85
C ASN A 388 -8.74 60.25 11.30
N VAL A 389 -8.58 60.40 9.98
CA VAL A 389 -7.47 61.20 9.40
C VAL A 389 -7.54 62.67 9.84
N ASP A 390 -8.73 63.23 10.06
CA ASP A 390 -8.86 64.61 10.57
C ASP A 390 -8.33 64.75 12.01
N VAL A 391 -8.45 63.72 12.85
CA VAL A 391 -7.97 63.73 14.25
C VAL A 391 -6.45 63.85 14.29
N TYR A 392 -5.75 63.07 13.45
CA TYR A 392 -4.29 63.20 13.31
C TYR A 392 -3.89 64.59 12.79
N LEU A 393 -4.60 65.14 11.81
CA LEU A 393 -4.28 66.45 11.24
C LEU A 393 -4.52 67.59 12.24
N ASP A 394 -5.55 67.49 13.08
CA ASP A 394 -5.84 68.48 14.12
C ASP A 394 -4.79 68.45 15.25
N TRP A 395 -4.21 67.29 15.57
CA TRP A 395 -2.98 67.23 16.39
C TRP A 395 -1.78 67.82 15.63
N TYR A 396 -1.53 67.40 14.38
CA TYR A 396 -0.34 67.80 13.61
C TYR A 396 -0.23 69.31 13.36
N TYR A 397 -1.36 70.00 13.17
CA TYR A 397 -1.41 71.46 13.04
C TYR A 397 -1.59 72.20 14.40
N SER A 398 -1.60 71.48 15.52
CA SER A 398 -1.66 72.08 16.86
C SER A 398 -0.35 72.76 17.26
N LEU A 399 -0.46 73.76 18.15
CA LEU A 399 0.72 74.40 18.74
C LEU A 399 1.51 73.43 19.64
N GLU A 400 0.87 72.40 20.18
CA GLU A 400 1.45 71.48 21.15
C GLU A 400 2.34 70.43 20.45
N ALA A 401 1.87 69.88 19.34
CA ALA A 401 2.66 68.99 18.46
C ALA A 401 3.92 69.66 17.89
N ASP A 402 3.90 70.97 17.62
CA ASP A 402 5.07 71.72 17.14
C ASP A 402 6.20 71.78 18.20
N TYR A 403 5.86 71.74 19.50
CA TYR A 403 6.84 71.60 20.58
C TYR A 403 7.26 70.15 20.84
N GLU A 404 6.35 69.17 20.72
CA GLU A 404 6.66 67.74 20.87
C GLU A 404 7.63 67.26 19.76
N CYS A 405 7.31 67.58 18.50
CA CYS A 405 8.18 67.31 17.36
C CYS A 405 9.53 68.04 17.48
N LEU A 406 9.58 69.23 18.10
CA LEU A 406 10.83 69.95 18.35
C LEU A 406 11.72 69.23 19.37
N GLY A 407 11.13 68.63 20.41
CA GLY A 407 11.84 67.74 21.33
C GLY A 407 12.45 66.55 20.58
N HIS A 408 11.62 65.81 19.83
CA HIS A 408 12.08 64.63 19.09
C HIS A 408 13.00 64.93 17.90
N LEU A 409 13.01 66.16 17.37
CA LEU A 409 13.97 66.60 16.36
C LEU A 409 15.39 66.74 16.93
N VAL A 410 15.54 67.18 18.19
CA VAL A 410 16.86 67.28 18.86
C VAL A 410 17.50 65.90 19.01
N ASP A 411 16.71 64.90 19.40
CA ASP A 411 17.17 63.51 19.54
C ASP A 411 17.14 62.72 18.21
N SER A 412 16.77 63.36 17.10
CA SER A 412 16.68 62.79 15.74
C SER A 412 15.66 61.63 15.57
N THR A 413 14.65 61.54 16.45
CA THR A 413 13.60 60.50 16.43
C THR A 413 12.24 60.98 15.88
N VAL A 414 12.16 62.20 15.33
CA VAL A 414 10.88 62.82 14.95
C VAL A 414 10.09 62.05 13.89
N GLU A 415 10.74 61.39 12.92
CA GLU A 415 10.02 60.56 11.92
C GLU A 415 9.42 59.27 12.53
N ASP A 416 9.95 58.79 13.66
CA ASP A 416 9.38 57.65 14.39
C ASP A 416 8.22 58.11 15.28
N PHE A 417 8.41 59.18 16.07
CA PHE A 417 7.35 59.77 16.90
C PHE A 417 6.10 60.18 16.10
N MET A 418 6.29 60.80 14.93
CA MET A 418 5.17 61.12 14.04
C MET A 418 4.50 59.87 13.44
N ALA A 419 5.23 58.77 13.27
CA ALA A 419 4.66 57.51 12.79
C ALA A 419 3.84 56.81 13.90
N ASP A 420 4.38 56.75 15.12
CA ASP A 420 3.66 56.27 16.32
C ASP A 420 2.35 57.05 16.54
N GLN A 421 2.40 58.39 16.42
CA GLN A 421 1.22 59.24 16.62
C GLN A 421 0.20 59.13 15.47
N LEU A 422 0.65 58.94 14.22
CA LEU A 422 -0.23 58.65 13.09
C LEU A 422 -0.93 57.30 13.28
N GLU A 423 -0.18 56.27 13.69
CA GLU A 423 -0.72 54.94 14.01
C GLU A 423 -1.74 55.01 15.16
N ALA A 424 -1.43 55.74 16.24
CA ALA A 424 -2.33 55.92 17.38
C ALA A 424 -3.63 56.66 17.02
N SER A 425 -3.54 57.83 16.36
CA SER A 425 -4.73 58.63 16.01
C SER A 425 -5.63 57.93 14.98
N LEU A 426 -5.08 57.18 14.03
CA LEU A 426 -5.89 56.42 13.07
C LEU A 426 -6.61 55.24 13.73
N SER A 427 -6.01 54.66 14.77
CA SER A 427 -6.57 53.51 15.52
C SER A 427 -7.52 53.93 16.66
N GLU A 428 -7.72 55.24 16.88
CA GLU A 428 -8.54 55.73 17.99
C GLU A 428 -10.03 55.33 17.81
N GLY A 429 -10.54 54.53 18.74
CA GLY A 429 -11.94 54.08 18.74
C GLY A 429 -12.30 52.98 17.74
N VAL A 430 -11.34 52.46 16.97
CA VAL A 430 -11.54 51.39 15.98
C VAL A 430 -11.55 50.01 16.66
N ASP A 431 -12.54 49.17 16.34
CA ASP A 431 -12.68 47.81 16.91
C ASP A 431 -12.41 46.72 15.85
N ASP A 432 -11.15 46.33 15.70
CA ASP A 432 -10.73 45.25 14.81
C ASP A 432 -11.09 43.84 15.34
N THR A 433 -11.65 43.67 16.55
CA THR A 433 -11.71 42.35 17.22
C THR A 433 -12.43 41.30 16.39
N LEU A 434 -13.60 41.65 15.82
CA LEU A 434 -14.37 40.74 14.96
C LEU A 434 -13.61 40.39 13.68
N LEU A 435 -12.94 41.36 13.04
CA LEU A 435 -12.16 41.10 11.81
C LEU A 435 -10.96 40.19 12.12
N ASN A 436 -10.27 40.41 13.23
CA ASN A 436 -9.15 39.58 13.67
C ASN A 436 -9.60 38.15 14.00
N GLU A 437 -10.74 37.99 14.68
CA GLU A 437 -11.33 36.66 14.97
C GLU A 437 -11.77 35.91 13.68
N ARG A 438 -12.40 36.59 12.72
CA ARG A 438 -12.84 35.95 11.47
C ARG A 438 -11.66 35.63 10.54
N VAL A 439 -10.63 36.47 10.44
CA VAL A 439 -9.42 36.12 9.67
C VAL A 439 -8.70 34.92 10.29
N ALA A 440 -8.50 34.91 11.62
CA ALA A 440 -7.85 33.78 12.29
C ALA A 440 -8.60 32.45 12.04
N TYR A 441 -9.94 32.48 12.09
CA TYR A 441 -10.78 31.35 11.73
C TYR A 441 -10.58 30.89 10.27
N TRP A 442 -10.60 31.80 9.30
CA TRP A 442 -10.47 31.41 7.89
C TRP A 442 -9.05 30.93 7.54
N ALA A 443 -8.01 31.42 8.22
CA ALA A 443 -6.66 30.87 8.13
C ALA A 443 -6.57 29.46 8.75
N GLU A 444 -7.20 29.20 9.91
CA GLU A 444 -7.27 27.86 10.51
C GLU A 444 -8.04 26.87 9.60
N GLN A 445 -9.09 27.31 8.91
CA GLN A 445 -9.77 26.46 7.92
C GLN A 445 -8.92 26.20 6.66
N ALA A 446 -8.08 27.15 6.24
CA ALA A 446 -7.15 26.97 5.13
C ALA A 446 -6.05 25.94 5.46
N GLU A 447 -5.40 26.09 6.62
CA GLU A 447 -4.38 25.15 7.12
C GLU A 447 -4.98 23.74 7.31
N ALA A 448 -6.21 23.65 7.83
CA ALA A 448 -6.92 22.38 7.99
C ALA A 448 -7.27 21.71 6.65
N LEU A 449 -7.65 22.48 5.62
CA LEU A 449 -7.91 21.96 4.28
C LEU A 449 -6.61 21.46 3.62
N GLU A 450 -5.51 22.21 3.75
CA GLU A 450 -4.19 21.79 3.23
C GLU A 450 -3.66 20.53 3.94
N ALA A 451 -3.80 20.45 5.27
CA ALA A 451 -3.41 19.27 6.04
C ALA A 451 -4.23 18.03 5.65
N ALA A 452 -5.55 18.17 5.49
CA ALA A 452 -6.43 17.09 5.03
C ALA A 452 -6.12 16.66 3.59
N ALA A 453 -5.82 17.61 2.70
CA ALA A 453 -5.42 17.34 1.32
C ALA A 453 -4.12 16.50 1.25
N HIS A 454 -3.14 16.79 2.10
CA HIS A 454 -1.91 16.00 2.20
C HIS A 454 -2.16 14.57 2.75
N GLU A 455 -3.05 14.40 3.73
CA GLU A 455 -3.40 13.07 4.26
C GLU A 455 -4.18 12.22 3.24
N GLU A 456 -5.18 12.80 2.56
CA GLU A 456 -5.95 12.08 1.54
C GLU A 456 -5.09 11.72 0.31
N LEU A 457 -4.21 12.62 -0.15
CA LEU A 457 -3.28 12.33 -1.25
C LEU A 457 -2.33 11.17 -0.90
N ALA A 458 -1.83 11.10 0.34
CA ALA A 458 -0.98 10.00 0.80
C ALA A 458 -1.70 8.64 0.80
N ALA A 459 -3.03 8.62 0.96
CA ALA A 459 -3.83 7.40 0.88
C ALA A 459 -3.94 6.82 -0.56
N TYR A 460 -3.57 7.59 -1.59
CA TYR A 460 -3.54 7.16 -2.99
C TYR A 460 -2.15 6.79 -3.51
N GLU A 461 -1.12 6.76 -2.64
CA GLU A 461 0.22 6.29 -3.00
C GLU A 461 0.21 4.77 -3.25
N VAL A 462 0.65 4.35 -4.44
CA VAL A 462 0.65 2.94 -4.84
C VAL A 462 2.07 2.49 -5.19
N ASP A 463 2.59 1.53 -4.42
CA ASP A 463 3.88 0.87 -4.70
C ASP A 463 3.72 -0.08 -5.91
N VAL A 464 3.97 0.45 -7.10
CA VAL A 464 3.81 -0.25 -8.39
C VAL A 464 5.19 -0.56 -8.98
N PRO A 465 5.55 -1.84 -9.20
CA PRO A 465 6.76 -2.20 -9.93
C PRO A 465 6.78 -1.56 -11.34
N GLU A 466 7.85 -0.84 -11.67
CA GLU A 466 7.89 0.05 -12.87
C GLU A 466 7.53 -0.65 -14.19
N TRP A 467 7.78 -1.95 -14.32
CA TRP A 467 7.43 -2.74 -15.50
C TRP A 467 5.91 -2.89 -15.74
N LEU A 468 5.08 -2.64 -14.72
CA LEU A 468 3.62 -2.77 -14.76
C LEU A 468 2.92 -1.50 -15.24
N ILE A 469 3.57 -0.34 -15.12
CA ILE A 469 3.03 0.98 -15.49
C ILE A 469 2.82 1.01 -17.01
N GLN A 470 1.58 1.12 -17.50
CA GLN A 470 1.35 1.31 -18.95
C GLN A 470 1.75 2.71 -19.38
N THR A 471 1.17 3.71 -18.71
CA THR A 471 1.29 5.12 -19.05
C THR A 471 1.60 5.90 -17.79
N LYS A 472 2.72 6.63 -17.78
CA LYS A 472 2.91 7.75 -16.85
C LYS A 472 2.16 8.93 -17.48
N GLN A 473 1.08 9.38 -16.85
CA GLN A 473 0.38 10.61 -17.27
C GLN A 473 0.78 11.76 -16.35
N ASP A 474 1.09 12.89 -16.96
CA ASP A 474 1.33 14.14 -16.24
C ASP A 474 0.01 14.64 -15.65
N ILE A 475 0.05 15.11 -14.39
CA ILE A 475 -1.08 15.79 -13.75
C ILE A 475 -1.14 17.23 -14.25
N ASP A 476 -2.35 17.80 -14.29
CA ASP A 476 -2.54 19.24 -14.40
C ASP A 476 -2.05 19.94 -13.11
N MET A 477 -0.75 20.25 -13.09
CA MET A 477 -0.12 20.99 -12.00
C MET A 477 -0.59 22.45 -11.94
N GLU A 478 -1.23 22.99 -12.98
CA GLU A 478 -1.81 24.34 -12.96
C GLU A 478 -3.08 24.33 -12.11
N ALA A 479 -3.95 23.33 -12.27
CA ALA A 479 -5.10 23.10 -11.39
C ALA A 479 -4.69 22.78 -9.93
N PHE A 480 -3.66 21.94 -9.73
CA PHE A 480 -3.10 21.64 -8.41
C PHE A 480 -2.64 22.93 -7.70
N ASN A 481 -1.73 23.67 -8.33
CA ASN A 481 -1.18 24.91 -7.77
C ASN A 481 -2.26 25.96 -7.54
N THR A 482 -3.26 26.07 -8.43
CA THR A 482 -4.35 27.05 -8.29
C THR A 482 -5.17 26.84 -7.02
N SER A 483 -5.35 25.58 -6.59
CA SER A 483 -6.10 25.27 -5.37
C SER A 483 -5.34 25.74 -4.11
N PHE A 484 -4.07 25.37 -3.98
CA PHE A 484 -3.23 25.79 -2.84
C PHE A 484 -2.91 27.31 -2.86
N ASN A 485 -2.85 27.95 -4.04
CA ASN A 485 -2.75 29.40 -4.16
C ASN A 485 -3.97 30.17 -3.62
N ARG A 486 -5.09 29.50 -3.28
CA ARG A 486 -6.23 30.11 -2.56
C ARG A 486 -6.04 30.02 -1.05
N THR A 487 -5.61 28.88 -0.51
CA THR A 487 -5.37 28.68 0.93
C THR A 487 -4.18 29.51 1.42
N GLU A 488 -3.05 29.50 0.70
CA GLU A 488 -1.83 30.25 1.04
C GLU A 488 -2.08 31.76 1.26
N ARG A 489 -3.06 32.36 0.57
CA ARG A 489 -3.38 33.80 0.74
C ARG A 489 -4.17 34.09 2.01
N LEU A 490 -5.06 33.18 2.42
CA LEU A 490 -5.78 33.29 3.69
C LEU A 490 -4.80 33.10 4.86
N GLU A 491 -3.83 32.19 4.70
CA GLU A 491 -2.73 31.99 5.65
C GLU A 491 -1.79 33.19 5.73
N ASP A 492 -1.30 33.74 4.61
CA ASP A 492 -0.47 34.96 4.58
C ASP A 492 -1.20 36.15 5.26
N MET A 493 -2.50 36.30 5.01
CA MET A 493 -3.32 37.30 5.71
C MET A 493 -3.38 37.05 7.23
N GLY A 494 -3.57 35.81 7.67
CA GLY A 494 -3.53 35.43 9.09
C GLY A 494 -2.16 35.63 9.74
N VAL A 495 -1.08 35.32 9.02
CA VAL A 495 0.32 35.54 9.46
C VAL A 495 0.62 37.03 9.59
N ARG A 496 0.19 37.87 8.64
CA ARG A 496 0.36 39.33 8.71
C ARG A 496 -0.31 39.94 9.94
N LEU A 497 -1.55 39.54 10.22
CA LEU A 497 -2.32 40.04 11.36
C LEU A 497 -1.78 39.52 12.70
N THR A 498 -1.42 38.24 12.80
CA THR A 498 -0.84 37.68 14.03
C THR A 498 0.57 38.20 14.33
N ALA A 499 1.41 38.43 13.30
CA ALA A 499 2.76 38.96 13.47
C ALA A 499 2.80 40.44 13.88
N ALA A 500 1.76 41.22 13.57
CA ALA A 500 1.64 42.62 13.94
C ALA A 500 0.89 42.88 15.26
N GLY A 501 0.25 41.85 15.84
CA GLY A 501 -0.44 41.92 17.13
C GLY A 501 -1.95 42.09 17.03
N VAL A 502 -2.64 41.99 18.17
CA VAL A 502 -4.11 41.77 18.28
C VAL A 502 -4.97 42.98 17.87
N SER A 503 -4.36 44.02 17.29
CA SER A 503 -4.99 45.30 16.93
C SER A 503 -4.62 45.75 15.51
N ALA A 504 -4.24 44.84 14.60
CA ALA A 504 -3.38 45.17 13.47
C ALA A 504 -4.02 45.16 12.07
N VAL A 505 -5.24 45.68 11.89
CA VAL A 505 -5.74 46.14 10.57
C VAL A 505 -5.19 47.56 10.26
N VAL A 506 -4.02 47.86 10.84
CA VAL A 506 -3.45 49.19 11.05
C VAL A 506 -2.51 49.59 9.92
N ILE A 507 -2.34 50.91 9.72
CA ILE A 507 -1.15 51.43 9.04
C ILE A 507 0.06 51.17 9.94
N ASN A 508 0.56 49.93 9.93
CA ASN A 508 1.72 49.48 10.70
C ASN A 508 2.85 50.51 10.59
N HIS A 509 3.53 50.83 11.69
CA HIS A 509 4.59 51.83 11.83
C HIS A 509 5.51 51.99 10.62
N VAL A 510 5.89 50.90 9.95
CA VAL A 510 6.71 50.92 8.72
C VAL A 510 6.03 51.71 7.57
N VAL A 511 4.73 51.54 7.38
CA VAL A 511 3.92 52.27 6.40
C VAL A 511 3.60 53.68 6.91
N ALA A 512 3.32 53.87 8.20
CA ALA A 512 3.13 55.20 8.79
C ALA A 512 4.39 56.07 8.58
N LYS A 513 5.58 55.54 8.88
CA LYS A 513 6.89 56.16 8.61
C LYS A 513 7.17 56.35 7.11
N LYS A 514 6.66 55.48 6.24
CA LYS A 514 6.73 55.63 4.77
C LYS A 514 5.85 56.79 4.28
N LEU A 515 4.70 57.06 4.93
CA LEU A 515 3.84 58.21 4.65
C LEU A 515 4.42 59.51 5.25
N VAL A 516 4.73 59.53 6.54
CA VAL A 516 5.41 60.65 7.24
C VAL A 516 6.66 61.08 6.46
N SER A 517 7.51 60.14 6.05
CA SER A 517 8.74 60.46 5.35
C SER A 517 8.56 60.73 3.83
N LYS A 518 7.39 60.49 3.23
CA LYS A 518 7.00 61.08 1.93
C LYS A 518 6.65 62.56 2.11
N LEU A 519 5.82 62.85 3.12
CA LEU A 519 5.36 64.20 3.46
C LEU A 519 6.55 65.12 3.80
N SER A 520 7.45 64.69 4.70
CA SER A 520 8.66 65.43 5.09
C SER A 520 9.56 65.79 3.89
N LYS A 521 9.71 64.86 2.92
CA LYS A 521 10.52 65.05 1.71
C LYS A 521 9.87 65.99 0.70
N LYS A 522 8.55 65.88 0.48
CA LYS A 522 7.79 66.84 -0.36
C LYS A 522 7.85 68.25 0.19
N LEU A 523 7.73 68.38 1.51
CA LEU A 523 7.85 69.65 2.22
C LEU A 523 9.24 70.28 2.03
N ALA A 524 10.31 69.55 2.34
CA ALA A 524 11.69 70.03 2.16
C ALA A 524 11.99 70.46 0.70
N ALA A 525 11.39 69.77 -0.28
CA ALA A 525 11.49 70.11 -1.69
C ALA A 525 10.74 71.41 -2.04
N LYS A 526 9.49 71.60 -1.58
CA LYS A 526 8.72 72.85 -1.79
C LYS A 526 9.42 74.08 -1.17
N LEU A 527 10.11 73.89 -0.04
CA LEU A 527 10.85 74.94 0.66
C LEU A 527 12.27 75.20 0.13
N GLY A 528 12.78 74.34 -0.77
CA GLY A 528 14.15 74.45 -1.31
C GLY A 528 15.27 74.14 -0.31
N ILE A 529 14.98 73.41 0.78
CA ILE A 529 15.94 73.10 1.85
C ILE A 529 16.64 71.76 1.56
N SER A 530 17.65 71.80 0.69
CA SER A 530 18.38 70.61 0.19
C SER A 530 19.68 70.29 0.95
N SER A 531 19.69 70.37 2.29
CA SER A 531 20.79 69.84 3.13
C SER A 531 20.46 69.89 4.64
N ALA A 532 20.68 68.78 5.35
CA ALA A 532 20.53 68.70 6.81
C ALA A 532 21.53 69.61 7.57
N GLU A 533 22.71 69.86 7.00
CA GLU A 533 23.78 70.66 7.62
C GLU A 533 23.40 72.13 7.90
N ARG A 534 22.31 72.65 7.31
CA ARG A 534 21.86 74.04 7.52
C ARG A 534 20.98 74.24 8.74
N ILE A 535 20.41 73.19 9.31
CA ILE A 535 19.40 73.27 10.38
C ILE A 535 20.01 73.83 11.68
N ALA A 536 21.23 73.42 12.03
CA ALA A 536 21.87 73.70 13.32
C ALA A 536 22.34 75.16 13.57
N SER A 537 21.97 76.13 12.73
CA SER A 537 22.46 77.53 12.82
C SER A 537 21.37 78.61 12.82
N LEU A 538 20.11 78.20 12.82
CA LEU A 538 18.93 79.07 12.89
C LEU A 538 17.98 78.51 13.95
N GLY A 539 17.33 79.37 14.74
CA GLY A 539 16.25 78.94 15.62
C GLY A 539 15.03 78.57 14.79
N PHE A 540 14.58 77.32 14.89
CA PHE A 540 13.47 76.74 14.13
C PHE A 540 12.41 76.17 15.07
N THR A 541 11.13 76.40 14.75
CA THR A 541 10.02 75.49 15.08
C THR A 541 10.06 74.28 14.13
N ALA A 542 9.44 73.15 14.49
CA ALA A 542 9.88 71.83 14.00
C ALA A 542 8.80 70.97 13.30
N ALA A 543 7.52 71.16 13.59
CA ALA A 543 6.42 70.55 12.83
C ALA A 543 5.90 71.50 11.74
N GLY A 544 5.89 72.81 12.01
CA GLY A 544 5.31 73.84 11.15
C GLY A 544 6.01 74.01 9.78
N PRO A 545 5.33 73.75 8.64
CA PRO A 545 5.90 73.85 7.29
C PRO A 545 6.45 75.21 6.81
N LEU A 546 6.37 76.29 7.60
CA LEU A 546 6.83 77.63 7.21
C LEU A 546 7.68 78.31 8.29
N GLY A 547 8.75 77.64 8.74
CA GLY A 547 9.83 78.22 9.56
C GLY A 547 10.62 79.32 8.84
N VAL A 548 10.01 80.49 8.61
CA VAL A 548 10.60 81.63 7.88
C VAL A 548 11.16 82.68 8.85
N VAL A 549 12.49 82.82 8.85
CA VAL A 549 13.21 83.73 9.76
C VAL A 549 12.89 85.21 9.48
N VAL A 550 12.11 85.85 10.35
CA VAL A 550 11.98 87.31 10.41
C VAL A 550 13.06 87.89 11.33
N LYS A 551 14.07 88.54 10.76
CA LYS A 551 15.25 89.01 11.49
C LYS A 551 15.02 90.38 12.15
N ILE A 552 14.46 90.39 13.37
CA ILE A 552 14.26 91.59 14.19
C ILE A 552 15.06 91.46 15.50
N GLY A 553 15.66 92.57 15.96
CA GLY A 553 16.32 92.66 17.27
C GLY A 553 15.68 93.74 18.12
N ALA A 554 15.48 93.44 19.42
CA ALA A 554 14.66 94.18 20.40
C ALA A 554 13.17 94.27 20.01
N ASP A 555 12.21 93.87 20.84
CA ASP A 555 12.21 93.76 22.30
C ASP A 555 11.46 92.49 22.80
N VAL A 556 11.52 92.18 24.10
CA VAL A 556 10.90 90.95 24.66
C VAL A 556 9.46 91.18 25.12
N ALA A 557 8.46 90.65 24.40
CA ALA A 557 7.29 89.91 24.93
C ALA A 557 6.11 89.71 23.92
N THR A 558 6.21 88.75 22.98
CA THR A 558 5.08 87.95 22.41
C THR A 558 5.60 86.97 21.33
N THR A 559 5.99 85.75 21.71
CA THR A 559 6.36 84.68 20.75
C THR A 559 5.15 83.88 20.27
N VAL A 560 4.30 83.40 21.19
CA VAL A 560 3.12 82.53 20.94
C VAL A 560 2.14 83.03 19.85
N VAL A 561 2.12 84.34 19.58
CA VAL A 561 1.23 84.99 18.59
C VAL A 561 1.78 84.92 17.16
N LEU A 562 3.06 84.61 16.96
CA LEU A 562 3.65 84.42 15.63
C LEU A 562 3.48 82.98 15.15
N ASP A 563 3.82 82.00 15.99
CA ASP A 563 3.86 80.58 15.62
C ASP A 563 2.47 80.07 15.20
N SER A 564 1.44 80.44 15.97
CA SER A 564 0.02 80.15 15.67
C SER A 564 -0.46 80.75 14.33
N VAL A 565 0.06 81.91 13.92
CA VAL A 565 -0.28 82.53 12.62
C VAL A 565 0.37 81.79 11.45
N PHE A 566 1.57 81.22 11.63
CA PHE A 566 2.20 80.38 10.60
C PHE A 566 1.51 79.02 10.46
N LEU A 567 1.16 78.35 11.57
CA LEU A 567 0.41 77.09 11.53
C LEU A 567 -0.95 77.25 10.82
N THR A 568 -1.78 78.22 11.23
CA THR A 568 -3.09 78.47 10.59
C THR A 568 -2.99 79.03 9.16
N LEU A 569 -1.83 79.53 8.73
CA LEU A 569 -1.59 79.91 7.34
C LEU A 569 -1.23 78.69 6.48
N ASP A 570 -0.44 77.76 7.01
CA ASP A 570 -0.02 76.57 6.28
C ASP A 570 -1.10 75.48 6.24
N GLU A 571 -1.83 75.28 7.34
CA GLU A 571 -3.04 74.45 7.42
C GLU A 571 -3.97 74.72 6.21
N LYS A 572 -4.19 76.00 5.88
CA LYS A 572 -5.02 76.48 4.77
C LYS A 572 -4.40 76.32 3.37
N LEU A 573 -3.15 75.89 3.28
CA LEU A 573 -2.43 75.63 2.04
C LEU A 573 -2.19 74.13 1.81
N HIS A 574 -2.04 73.34 2.88
CA HIS A 574 -1.54 71.97 2.80
C HIS A 574 -2.35 70.90 3.56
N ARG A 575 -3.30 71.24 4.45
CA ARG A 575 -4.12 70.24 5.19
C ARG A 575 -4.85 69.29 4.24
N ASP A 576 -5.44 69.80 3.16
CA ASP A 576 -6.12 68.99 2.14
C ASP A 576 -5.16 68.10 1.34
N GLU A 577 -3.96 68.59 0.99
CA GLU A 577 -2.94 67.80 0.27
C GLU A 577 -2.44 66.65 1.15
N TYR A 578 -2.18 66.91 2.42
CA TYR A 578 -1.72 65.89 3.38
C TYR A 578 -2.83 64.89 3.72
N LYS A 579 -4.09 65.33 3.85
CA LYS A 579 -5.25 64.45 4.01
C LYS A 579 -5.36 63.46 2.85
N GLN A 580 -5.25 63.94 1.61
CA GLN A 580 -5.31 63.08 0.42
C GLN A 580 -4.13 62.10 0.35
N GLU A 581 -2.92 62.47 0.80
CA GLU A 581 -1.78 61.54 0.84
C GLU A 581 -1.89 60.47 1.93
N ILE A 582 -2.49 60.76 3.08
CA ILE A 582 -2.77 59.76 4.12
C ILE A 582 -3.88 58.81 3.65
N ILE A 583 -5.00 59.35 3.13
CA ILE A 583 -6.11 58.54 2.60
C ILE A 583 -5.63 57.63 1.45
N ALA A 584 -4.82 58.13 0.51
CA ALA A 584 -4.25 57.28 -0.54
C ALA A 584 -3.37 56.15 0.02
N GLY A 585 -2.66 56.36 1.14
CA GLY A 585 -1.92 55.31 1.84
C GLY A 585 -2.81 54.27 2.51
N ILE A 586 -3.97 54.68 3.03
CA ILE A 586 -5.00 53.79 3.59
C ILE A 586 -5.62 52.92 2.48
N GLU A 587 -5.98 53.53 1.35
CA GLU A 587 -6.58 52.83 0.21
C GLU A 587 -5.59 51.89 -0.51
N ASP A 588 -4.30 52.27 -0.62
CA ASP A 588 -3.22 51.38 -1.07
C ASP A 588 -3.21 50.08 -0.23
N GLN A 589 -3.32 50.18 1.11
CA GLN A 589 -3.35 49.03 2.00
C GLN A 589 -4.68 48.27 1.98
N ARG A 590 -5.82 48.95 1.79
CA ARG A 590 -7.14 48.28 1.60
C ARG A 590 -7.07 47.37 0.37
N ALA A 591 -6.51 47.87 -0.73
CA ALA A 591 -6.34 47.10 -1.96
C ALA A 591 -5.40 45.89 -1.78
N GLU A 592 -4.30 46.03 -1.03
CA GLU A 592 -3.43 44.90 -0.68
C GLU A 592 -4.17 43.82 0.15
N MET A 593 -5.00 44.21 1.13
CA MET A 593 -5.77 43.26 1.96
C MET A 593 -6.90 42.58 1.16
N LEU A 594 -7.68 43.32 0.38
CA LEU A 594 -8.76 42.76 -0.44
C LEU A 594 -8.23 41.77 -1.49
N ALA A 595 -7.04 42.02 -2.06
CA ALA A 595 -6.40 41.11 -3.01
C ALA A 595 -6.02 39.74 -2.39
N LEU A 596 -5.71 39.69 -1.09
CA LEU A 596 -5.45 38.43 -0.39
C LEU A 596 -6.74 37.58 -0.27
N VAL A 597 -7.88 38.20 0.03
CA VAL A 597 -9.18 37.49 0.06
C VAL A 597 -9.78 37.22 -1.33
N GLY A 598 -9.04 37.49 -2.41
CA GLY A 598 -9.51 37.28 -3.78
C GLY A 598 -10.45 38.36 -4.32
N GLY A 599 -10.64 39.46 -3.60
CA GLY A 599 -11.42 40.60 -4.06
C GLY A 599 -10.70 41.37 -5.18
N THR A 600 -11.33 41.44 -6.35
CA THR A 600 -10.94 42.43 -7.38
C THR A 600 -11.49 43.80 -7.01
N ALA A 601 -10.62 44.81 -7.00
CA ALA A 601 -10.98 46.23 -6.88
C ALA A 601 -11.77 46.76 -8.11
#